data_AF-A0A3D1B4W0-F1
#
_entry.id   AF-A0A3D1B4W0-F1
#
_cell.length_a   1.000
_cell.length_b   1.000
_cell.length_c   1.000
_cell.angle_alpha   90.00
_cell.angle_beta   90.00
_cell.angle_gamma   90.00
#
_symmetry.space_group_name_H-M   'P 1'
#
loop_
_entity.id
_entity.type
_entity.pdbx_description
1 polymer ?
#
loop_
_entity_poly.entity_id
_entity_poly.type
_entity_poly.pdbx_seq_one_letter_code
_entity_poly.pdbx_strand_id
1 'polypeptide(L)'
;LSVLLALYPWDSLLETLGSAGDPYSGSPFVQIFSLIGSDTAAHILNFVVLTAALSVYNSGVYCNSRMLYGLAEQGDAPKVLMMVNRRGVPVLAIALSALVTMLCVLVNYLLPQTALELLMSLVVAALLINWAMISLAHLKFRKAMKAQGIEPSFKAFWYPFSNYLCLAFVALIAAIMLSMPGLRTSIIAMPFWVLFIWMCFRLRLSSRRAAHSEA
;
A
#
# COMPACT_ATOMS: atom_id res chain seq x y z
N LEU A 1 17.65 11.00 9.61
CA LEU A 1 18.14 10.35 8.37
C LEU A 1 19.49 10.93 7.95
N SER A 2 19.60 12.24 7.72
CA SER A 2 20.85 12.89 7.27
C SER A 2 22.05 12.65 8.17
N VAL A 3 21.87 12.68 9.51
CA VAL A 3 22.96 12.42 10.47
C VAL A 3 23.43 10.96 10.44
N LEU A 4 22.50 10.00 10.30
CA LEU A 4 22.81 8.57 10.24
C LEU A 4 23.52 8.20 8.93
N LEU A 5 23.07 8.74 7.79
CA LEU A 5 23.69 8.50 6.49
C LEU A 5 25.05 9.21 6.32
N ALA A 6 25.30 10.27 7.11
CA ALA A 6 26.62 10.90 7.19
C ALA A 6 27.62 10.08 8.00
N LEU A 7 27.15 9.30 8.99
CA LEU A 7 27.99 8.43 9.83
C LEU A 7 28.29 7.09 9.15
N TYR A 8 27.32 6.54 8.41
CA TYR A 8 27.50 5.30 7.66
C TYR A 8 26.85 5.42 6.27
N PRO A 9 27.66 5.54 5.20
CA PRO A 9 27.16 5.73 3.84
C PRO A 9 26.20 4.61 3.42
N TRP A 10 25.17 4.98 2.66
CA TRP A 10 24.12 4.06 2.21
C TRP A 10 24.67 2.87 1.42
N ASP A 11 25.70 3.10 0.60
CA ASP A 11 26.30 2.04 -0.22
C ASP A 11 27.00 0.97 0.64
N SER A 12 27.72 1.38 1.70
CA SER A 12 28.35 0.46 2.64
C SER A 12 27.33 -0.32 3.49
N LEU A 13 26.18 0.31 3.76
CA LEU A 13 25.05 -0.35 4.41
C LEU A 13 24.40 -1.41 3.52
N LEU A 14 24.20 -1.09 2.25
CA LEU A 14 23.65 -2.06 1.30
C LEU A 14 24.58 -3.27 1.12
N GLU A 15 25.89 -3.06 1.13
CA GLU A 15 26.87 -4.15 1.01
C GLU A 15 26.87 -5.07 2.25
N THR A 16 26.77 -4.49 3.45
CA THR A 16 26.67 -5.26 4.71
C THR A 16 25.31 -5.96 4.89
N LEU A 17 24.23 -5.40 4.35
CA LEU A 17 22.92 -6.06 4.29
C LEU A 17 22.87 -7.17 3.23
N GLY A 18 23.47 -6.91 2.06
CA GLY A 18 23.50 -7.86 0.95
C GLY A 18 24.40 -9.07 1.21
N SER A 19 25.48 -8.91 1.97
CA SER A 19 26.38 -10.01 2.35
C SER A 19 25.76 -11.03 3.31
N ALA A 20 24.67 -10.68 3.99
CA ALA A 20 23.90 -11.62 4.83
C ALA A 20 22.99 -12.57 4.02
N GLY A 21 22.91 -12.40 2.69
CA GLY A 21 22.09 -13.23 1.81
C GLY A 21 20.59 -12.93 1.83
N ASP A 22 20.16 -11.97 2.66
CA ASP A 22 18.80 -11.43 2.69
C ASP A 22 18.84 -9.93 3.01
N PRO A 23 18.68 -9.04 2.01
CA PRO A 23 18.67 -7.59 2.20
C PRO A 23 17.58 -7.07 3.14
N TYR A 24 16.60 -7.92 3.48
CA TYR A 24 15.41 -7.57 4.25
C TYR A 24 15.37 -8.18 5.65
N SER A 25 16.40 -8.95 6.05
CA SER A 25 16.40 -9.68 7.33
C SER A 25 16.55 -8.78 8.57
N GLY A 26 16.94 -7.51 8.40
CA GLY A 26 17.22 -6.59 9.50
C GLY A 26 16.86 -5.15 9.18
N SER A 27 16.52 -4.36 10.21
CA SER A 27 16.32 -2.92 10.07
C SER A 27 17.68 -2.24 9.86
N PRO A 28 17.87 -1.51 8.74
CA PRO A 28 19.02 -0.64 8.49
C PRO A 28 19.45 0.18 9.71
N PHE A 29 18.46 0.72 10.42
CA PHE A 29 18.71 1.61 11.56
C PHE A 29 19.24 0.85 12.77
N VAL A 30 18.68 -0.32 13.08
CA VAL A 30 19.17 -1.18 14.17
C VAL A 30 20.60 -1.61 13.89
N GLN A 31 20.89 -1.94 12.63
CA GLN A 31 22.21 -2.39 12.20
C GLN A 31 23.28 -1.29 12.25
N ILE A 32 22.93 -0.05 11.93
CA ILE A 32 23.85 1.09 12.11
C ILE A 32 24.22 1.27 13.59
N PHE A 33 23.26 1.14 14.52
CA PHE A 33 23.53 1.31 15.94
C PHE A 33 24.35 0.15 16.54
N SER A 34 24.17 -1.08 16.07
CA SER A 34 25.06 -2.18 16.44
C SER A 34 26.48 -1.98 15.90
N LEU A 35 26.62 -1.48 14.65
CA LEU A 35 27.93 -1.22 14.04
C LEU A 35 28.70 -0.06 14.70
N ILE A 36 28.00 0.91 15.31
CA ILE A 36 28.61 2.03 16.04
C ILE A 36 28.96 1.64 17.49
N GLY A 37 28.70 0.39 17.93
CA GLY A 37 29.17 -0.16 19.20
C GLY A 37 28.22 0.04 20.39
N SER A 38 26.93 0.28 20.16
CA SER A 38 25.92 0.38 21.22
C SER A 38 24.79 -0.61 21.02
N ASP A 39 25.03 -1.86 21.42
CA ASP A 39 24.03 -2.94 21.37
C ASP A 39 22.77 -2.60 22.20
N THR A 40 22.94 -1.89 23.32
CA THR A 40 21.82 -1.40 24.14
C THR A 40 20.93 -0.44 23.35
N ALA A 41 21.51 0.49 22.58
CA ALA A 41 20.73 1.40 21.74
C ALA A 41 20.04 0.65 20.59
N ALA A 42 20.70 -0.35 20.01
CA ALA A 42 20.12 -1.20 18.98
C ALA A 42 18.89 -1.97 19.50
N HIS A 43 18.96 -2.55 20.71
CA HIS A 43 17.82 -3.25 21.32
C HIS A 43 16.65 -2.32 21.65
N ILE A 44 16.91 -1.13 22.18
CA ILE A 44 15.86 -0.13 22.45
C ILE A 44 15.19 0.28 21.15
N LEU A 45 15.96 0.55 20.09
CA LEU A 45 15.41 0.92 18.80
C LEU A 45 14.57 -0.22 18.20
N ASN A 46 15.05 -1.47 18.27
CA ASN A 46 14.30 -2.62 17.80
C ASN A 46 12.96 -2.75 18.54
N PHE A 47 12.95 -2.57 19.86
CA PHE A 47 11.72 -2.57 20.65
C PHE A 47 10.73 -1.49 20.20
N VAL A 48 11.21 -0.27 19.94
CA VAL A 48 10.37 0.84 19.42
C VAL A 48 9.82 0.51 18.03
N VAL A 49 10.65 -0.02 17.13
CA VAL A 49 10.25 -0.39 15.76
C VAL A 49 9.19 -1.49 15.79
N LEU A 50 9.38 -2.53 16.59
CA LEU A 50 8.39 -3.62 16.74
C LEU A 50 7.06 -3.11 17.30
N THR A 51 7.10 -2.24 18.30
CA THR A 51 5.89 -1.63 18.87
C THR A 51 5.17 -0.75 17.85
N ALA A 52 5.91 0.05 17.09
CA ALA A 52 5.35 0.87 16.00
C ALA A 52 4.74 0.01 14.89
N ALA A 53 5.41 -1.08 14.49
CA ALA A 53 4.91 -2.02 13.51
C ALA A 53 3.58 -2.68 13.95
N LEU A 54 3.49 -3.10 15.22
CA LEU A 54 2.25 -3.65 15.79
C LEU A 54 1.10 -2.63 15.79
N SER A 55 1.41 -1.36 16.08
CA SER A 55 0.42 -0.27 16.06
C SER A 55 -0.13 0.01 14.66
N VAL A 56 0.76 0.10 13.66
CA VAL A 56 0.38 0.27 12.25
C VAL A 56 -0.42 -0.94 11.76
N TYR A 57 -0.04 -2.15 12.15
CA TYR A 57 -0.76 -3.37 11.80
C TYR A 57 -2.20 -3.38 12.34
N ASN A 58 -2.40 -3.03 13.61
CA ASN A 58 -3.74 -2.95 14.19
C ASN A 58 -4.65 -1.94 13.45
N SER A 59 -4.10 -0.76 13.12
CA SER A 59 -4.82 0.26 12.34
C SER A 59 -5.10 -0.21 10.91
N GLY A 60 -4.16 -0.93 10.29
CA GLY A 60 -4.29 -1.49 8.95
C GLY A 60 -5.40 -2.54 8.85
N VAL A 61 -5.45 -3.49 9.78
CA VAL A 61 -6.51 -4.53 9.84
C VAL A 61 -7.88 -3.88 10.02
N TYR A 62 -7.98 -2.87 10.87
CA TYR A 62 -9.21 -2.13 11.08
C TYR A 62 -9.68 -1.39 9.81
N CYS A 63 -8.79 -0.65 9.17
CA CYS A 63 -9.09 0.06 7.93
C CYS A 63 -9.50 -0.89 6.80
N ASN A 64 -8.78 -2.01 6.63
CA ASN A 64 -9.10 -3.01 5.62
C ASN A 64 -10.50 -3.62 5.83
N SER A 65 -10.82 -3.95 7.09
CA SER A 65 -12.11 -4.53 7.44
C SER A 65 -13.27 -3.58 7.13
N ARG A 66 -13.10 -2.28 7.38
CA ARG A 66 -14.09 -1.26 7.02
C ARG A 66 -14.17 -0.98 5.53
N MET A 67 -13.06 -1.04 4.81
CA MET A 67 -13.04 -0.92 3.36
C MET A 67 -13.80 -2.09 2.71
N LEU A 68 -13.57 -3.32 3.19
CA LEU A 68 -14.32 -4.51 2.76
C LEU A 68 -15.81 -4.40 3.07
N TYR A 69 -16.17 -3.90 4.26
CA TYR A 69 -17.56 -3.63 4.61
C TYR A 69 -18.21 -2.61 3.65
N GLY A 70 -17.52 -1.50 3.36
CA GLY A 70 -18.02 -0.47 2.42
C GLY A 70 -18.16 -1.00 0.98
N LEU A 71 -17.26 -1.87 0.55
CA LEU A 71 -17.40 -2.58 -0.73
C LEU A 71 -18.60 -3.53 -0.73
N ALA A 72 -18.86 -4.25 0.37
CA ALA A 72 -20.04 -5.11 0.50
C ALA A 72 -21.35 -4.28 0.47
N GLU A 73 -21.35 -3.08 1.05
CA GLU A 73 -22.47 -2.14 1.00
C GLU A 73 -22.77 -1.60 -0.40
N GLN A 74 -21.72 -1.35 -1.19
CA GLN A 74 -21.86 -0.97 -2.61
C GLN A 74 -22.18 -2.18 -3.52
N GLY A 75 -22.22 -3.39 -2.96
CA GLY A 75 -22.44 -4.66 -3.64
C GLY A 75 -21.24 -5.14 -4.47
N ASP A 76 -20.05 -4.60 -4.22
CA ASP A 76 -18.77 -4.97 -4.85
C ASP A 76 -18.08 -6.14 -4.14
N ALA A 77 -18.54 -6.52 -2.94
CA ALA A 77 -18.06 -7.68 -2.20
C ALA A 77 -19.23 -8.57 -1.73
N PRO A 78 -18.98 -9.84 -1.35
CA PRO A 78 -20.02 -10.74 -0.86
C PRO A 78 -20.79 -10.12 0.32
N LYS A 79 -22.14 -10.19 0.28
CA LYS A 79 -23.02 -9.63 1.33
C LYS A 79 -22.71 -10.14 2.74
N VAL A 80 -22.10 -11.31 2.85
CA VAL A 80 -21.64 -11.91 4.11
C VAL A 80 -20.63 -11.01 4.83
N LEU A 81 -19.83 -10.22 4.10
CA LEU A 81 -18.85 -9.29 4.69
C LEU A 81 -19.50 -8.02 5.26
N MET A 82 -20.79 -7.78 5.01
CA MET A 82 -21.57 -6.72 5.65
C MET A 82 -22.03 -7.13 7.08
N MET A 83 -21.93 -8.40 7.46
CA MET A 83 -22.37 -8.81 8.80
C MET A 83 -21.50 -8.18 9.89
N VAL A 84 -22.13 -7.40 10.76
CA VAL A 84 -21.50 -6.78 11.93
C VAL A 84 -22.00 -7.42 13.23
N ASN A 85 -21.12 -7.49 14.22
CA ASN A 85 -21.49 -7.92 15.57
C ASN A 85 -22.26 -6.80 16.31
N ARG A 86 -22.82 -7.09 17.50
CA ARG A 86 -23.56 -6.15 18.38
C ARG A 86 -22.81 -4.84 18.68
N ARG A 87 -21.49 -4.82 18.56
CA ARG A 87 -20.62 -3.64 18.76
C ARG A 87 -20.34 -2.85 17.46
N GLY A 88 -21.00 -3.18 16.35
CA GLY A 88 -20.79 -2.54 15.05
C GLY A 88 -19.47 -2.91 14.35
N VAL A 89 -18.85 -4.03 14.74
CA VAL A 89 -17.55 -4.48 14.21
C VAL A 89 -17.76 -5.59 13.17
N PRO A 90 -17.22 -5.48 11.94
CA PRO A 90 -17.34 -6.50 10.90
C PRO A 90 -16.36 -7.66 11.16
N VAL A 91 -16.74 -8.58 12.04
CA VAL A 91 -15.86 -9.67 12.51
C VAL A 91 -15.41 -10.59 11.38
N LEU A 92 -16.28 -10.85 10.38
CA LEU A 92 -15.92 -11.70 9.24
C LEU A 92 -14.86 -11.06 8.33
N ALA A 93 -14.91 -9.74 8.15
CA ALA A 93 -13.89 -9.01 7.40
C ALA A 93 -12.53 -8.99 8.13
N ILE A 94 -12.55 -8.91 9.47
CA ILE A 94 -11.35 -9.05 10.31
C ILE A 94 -10.78 -10.46 10.18
N ALA A 95 -11.62 -11.49 10.31
CA ALA A 95 -11.20 -12.89 10.20
C ALA A 95 -10.60 -13.21 8.83
N LEU A 96 -11.21 -12.69 7.75
CA LEU A 96 -10.66 -12.81 6.40
C LEU A 96 -9.30 -12.13 6.27
N SER A 97 -9.16 -10.89 6.80
CA SER A 97 -7.88 -10.17 6.80
C SER A 97 -6.80 -10.95 7.55
N ALA A 98 -7.14 -11.49 8.73
CA ALA A 98 -6.24 -12.29 9.54
C ALA A 98 -5.83 -13.59 8.83
N LEU A 99 -6.76 -14.26 8.14
CA LEU A 99 -6.47 -15.46 7.36
C LEU A 99 -5.50 -15.16 6.22
N VAL A 100 -5.72 -14.08 5.47
CA VAL A 100 -4.81 -13.65 4.41
C VAL A 100 -3.42 -13.31 4.97
N THR A 101 -3.35 -12.62 6.10
CA THR A 101 -2.06 -12.35 6.76
C THR A 101 -1.38 -13.66 7.20
N MET A 102 -2.12 -14.62 7.75
CA MET A 102 -1.57 -15.91 8.14
C MET A 102 -1.01 -16.68 6.94
N LEU A 103 -1.71 -16.67 5.80
CA LEU A 103 -1.21 -17.24 4.55
C LEU A 103 0.06 -16.54 4.07
N CYS A 104 0.11 -15.21 4.16
CA CYS A 104 1.27 -14.42 3.79
C CYS A 104 2.50 -14.79 4.65
N VAL A 105 2.32 -14.91 5.97
CA VAL A 105 3.37 -15.35 6.91
C VAL A 105 3.82 -16.78 6.58
N LEU A 106 2.89 -17.68 6.27
CA LEU A 106 3.22 -19.06 5.90
C LEU A 106 4.04 -19.12 4.60
N VAL A 107 3.65 -18.36 3.57
CA VAL A 107 4.40 -18.26 2.32
C VAL A 107 5.80 -17.68 2.58
N ASN A 108 5.91 -16.66 3.43
CA ASN A 108 7.20 -16.10 3.82
C ASN A 108 8.08 -17.10 4.59
N TYR A 109 7.49 -17.98 5.39
CA TYR A 109 8.23 -19.03 6.10
C TYR A 109 8.75 -20.12 5.15
N LEU A 110 7.96 -20.50 4.12
CA LEU A 110 8.33 -21.54 3.16
C LEU A 110 9.33 -21.08 2.10
N LEU A 111 9.29 -19.81 1.69
CA LEU A 111 10.13 -19.23 0.62
C LEU A 111 10.69 -17.86 1.03
N PRO A 112 11.55 -17.76 2.06
CA PRO A 112 11.92 -16.49 2.68
C PRO A 112 12.58 -15.49 1.72
N GLN A 113 13.50 -15.94 0.86
CA GLN A 113 14.24 -15.04 -0.04
C GLN A 113 13.38 -14.44 -1.14
N THR A 114 12.43 -15.20 -1.70
CA THR A 114 11.64 -14.76 -2.87
C THR A 114 10.28 -14.19 -2.46
N ALA A 115 9.67 -14.71 -1.40
CA ALA A 115 8.35 -14.27 -0.96
C ALA A 115 8.37 -12.82 -0.50
N LEU A 116 9.35 -12.43 0.31
CA LEU A 116 9.44 -11.07 0.84
C LEU A 116 9.65 -10.06 -0.30
N GLU A 117 10.59 -10.33 -1.21
CA GLU A 117 10.86 -9.48 -2.36
C GLU A 117 9.60 -9.28 -3.23
N LEU A 118 8.88 -10.37 -3.54
CA LEU A 118 7.63 -10.33 -4.31
C LEU A 118 6.50 -9.59 -3.56
N LEU A 119 6.37 -9.79 -2.25
CA LEU A 119 5.35 -9.10 -1.46
C LEU A 119 5.63 -7.60 -1.41
N MET A 120 6.89 -7.20 -1.22
CA MET A 120 7.29 -5.80 -1.22
C MET A 120 7.07 -5.16 -2.58
N SER A 121 7.42 -5.86 -3.68
CA SER A 121 7.21 -5.35 -5.03
C SER A 121 5.72 -5.13 -5.33
N LEU A 122 4.85 -6.04 -4.89
CA LEU A 122 3.40 -5.93 -5.01
C LEU A 122 2.84 -4.77 -4.18
N VAL A 123 3.29 -4.62 -2.93
CA VAL A 123 2.86 -3.53 -2.05
C VAL A 123 3.24 -2.17 -2.64
N VAL A 124 4.46 -2.01 -3.13
CA VAL A 124 4.90 -0.76 -3.75
C VAL A 124 4.10 -0.47 -5.03
N ALA A 125 3.86 -1.48 -5.88
CA ALA A 125 3.04 -1.31 -7.07
C ALA A 125 1.59 -0.89 -6.73
N ALA A 126 0.97 -1.52 -5.72
CA ALA A 126 -0.35 -1.14 -5.23
C ALA A 126 -0.38 0.29 -4.67
N LEU A 127 0.69 0.70 -3.98
CA LEU A 127 0.82 2.04 -3.43
C LEU A 127 0.90 3.10 -4.54
N LEU A 128 1.61 2.81 -5.64
CA LEU A 128 1.67 3.69 -6.82
C LEU A 128 0.28 3.85 -7.47
N ILE A 129 -0.46 2.75 -7.65
CA ILE A 129 -1.85 2.82 -8.13
C ILE A 129 -2.68 3.71 -7.20
N ASN A 130 -2.59 3.48 -5.89
CA ASN A 130 -3.39 4.22 -4.91
C ASN A 130 -3.10 5.73 -4.96
N TRP A 131 -1.82 6.14 -4.99
CA TRP A 131 -1.45 7.56 -5.10
C TRP A 131 -1.88 8.17 -6.44
N ALA A 132 -1.71 7.45 -7.54
CA ALA A 132 -2.20 7.90 -8.85
C ALA A 132 -3.73 8.11 -8.82
N MET A 133 -4.48 7.15 -8.28
CA MET A 133 -5.93 7.21 -8.17
C MET A 133 -6.40 8.35 -7.26
N ILE A 134 -5.75 8.56 -6.11
CA ILE A 134 -6.05 9.69 -5.21
C ILE A 134 -5.84 11.02 -5.94
N SER A 135 -4.71 11.20 -6.62
CA SER A 135 -4.41 12.45 -7.34
C SER A 135 -5.41 12.70 -8.48
N LEU A 136 -5.72 11.68 -9.27
CA LEU A 136 -6.71 11.77 -10.36
C LEU A 136 -8.13 12.02 -9.83
N ALA A 137 -8.54 11.33 -8.77
CA ALA A 137 -9.84 11.53 -8.14
C ALA A 137 -9.97 12.95 -7.58
N HIS A 138 -8.91 13.48 -6.96
CA HIS A 138 -8.88 14.84 -6.45
C HIS A 138 -9.00 15.89 -7.57
N LEU A 139 -8.29 15.71 -8.69
CA LEU A 139 -8.42 16.56 -9.88
C LEU A 139 -9.85 16.53 -10.46
N LYS A 140 -10.45 15.34 -10.58
CA LYS A 140 -11.81 15.17 -11.12
C LYS A 140 -12.86 15.74 -10.17
N PHE A 141 -12.72 15.52 -8.87
CA PHE A 141 -13.58 16.08 -7.83
C PHE A 141 -13.60 17.61 -7.92
N ARG A 142 -12.44 18.24 -7.99
CA ARG A 142 -12.34 19.71 -8.16
C ARG A 142 -12.97 20.20 -9.46
N LYS A 143 -12.78 19.49 -10.57
CA LYS A 143 -13.41 19.83 -11.85
C LYS A 143 -14.95 19.74 -11.76
N ALA A 144 -15.48 18.72 -11.08
CA ALA A 144 -16.92 18.56 -10.85
C ALA A 144 -17.48 19.66 -9.94
N MET A 145 -16.80 19.98 -8.84
CA MET A 145 -17.20 21.06 -7.93
C MET A 145 -17.21 22.43 -8.62
N LYS A 146 -16.20 22.71 -9.44
CA LYS A 146 -16.16 23.94 -10.26
C LYS A 146 -17.32 24.01 -11.25
N ALA A 147 -17.68 22.88 -11.88
CA ALA A 147 -18.82 22.81 -12.79
C ALA A 147 -20.17 23.05 -12.08
N GLN A 148 -20.26 22.73 -10.78
CA GLN A 148 -21.43 22.97 -9.94
C GLN A 148 -21.40 24.36 -9.26
N GLY A 149 -20.37 25.18 -9.50
CA GLY A 149 -20.23 26.50 -8.87
C GLY A 149 -19.92 26.47 -7.37
N ILE A 150 -19.60 25.31 -6.81
CA ILE A 150 -19.35 25.15 -5.37
C ILE A 150 -17.85 25.33 -5.10
N GLU A 151 -17.47 26.34 -4.32
CA GLU A 151 -16.11 26.48 -3.84
C GLU A 151 -15.83 25.53 -2.67
N PRO A 152 -14.81 24.64 -2.76
CA PRO A 152 -14.43 23.79 -1.65
C PRO A 152 -13.91 24.62 -0.47
N SER A 153 -14.42 24.31 0.72
CA SER A 153 -14.08 24.98 1.98
C SER A 153 -12.56 24.96 2.27
N PHE A 154 -11.87 23.89 1.88
CA PHE A 154 -10.41 23.78 2.00
C PHE A 154 -9.72 23.94 0.64
N LYS A 155 -8.88 24.98 0.52
CA LYS A 155 -8.02 25.23 -0.65
C LYS A 155 -6.66 24.58 -0.40
N ALA A 156 -6.38 23.49 -1.11
CA ALA A 156 -5.09 22.82 -1.01
C ALA A 156 -3.96 23.78 -1.45
N PHE A 157 -2.92 23.87 -0.63
CA PHE A 157 -1.75 24.68 -0.92
C PHE A 157 -1.11 24.20 -2.24
N TRP A 158 -0.79 25.13 -3.14
CA TRP A 158 -0.20 24.84 -4.47
C TRP A 158 -1.08 24.04 -5.44
N TYR A 159 -2.40 24.06 -5.28
CA TYR A 159 -3.30 23.52 -6.31
C TYR A 159 -3.26 24.38 -7.59
N PRO A 160 -3.22 23.80 -8.81
CA PRO A 160 -3.24 22.37 -9.17
C PRO A 160 -1.86 21.73 -9.30
N PHE A 161 -0.78 22.50 -9.18
CA PHE A 161 0.60 22.04 -9.37
C PHE A 161 0.96 20.84 -8.47
N SER A 162 0.50 20.84 -7.21
CA SER A 162 0.76 19.76 -6.25
C SER A 162 0.28 18.38 -6.74
N ASN A 163 -0.89 18.28 -7.38
CA ASN A 163 -1.39 17.00 -7.91
C ASN A 163 -0.57 16.51 -9.10
N TYR A 164 -0.16 17.43 -10.00
CA TYR A 164 0.69 17.10 -11.14
C TYR A 164 2.10 16.70 -10.70
N LEU A 165 2.64 17.38 -9.69
CA LEU A 165 3.92 17.02 -9.07
C LEU A 165 3.85 15.61 -8.46
N CYS A 166 2.77 15.30 -7.75
CA CYS A 166 2.54 13.96 -7.22
C CYS A 166 2.48 12.89 -8.32
N LEU A 167 1.76 13.15 -9.42
CA LEU A 167 1.69 12.24 -10.57
C LEU A 167 3.06 12.07 -11.25
N ALA A 168 3.81 13.16 -11.41
CA ALA A 168 5.16 13.11 -11.96
C ALA A 168 6.09 12.28 -11.06
N PHE A 169 5.97 12.42 -9.74
CA PHE A 169 6.75 11.65 -8.77
C PHE A 169 6.39 10.15 -8.78
N VAL A 170 5.10 9.82 -8.88
CA VAL A 170 4.63 8.43 -9.07
C VAL A 170 5.18 7.84 -10.37
N ALA A 171 5.17 8.61 -11.47
CA ALA A 171 5.73 8.17 -12.75
C ALA A 171 7.26 7.97 -12.66
N LEU A 172 7.96 8.84 -11.94
CA LEU A 172 9.40 8.71 -11.69
C LEU A 172 9.70 7.42 -10.91
N ILE A 173 8.98 7.14 -9.83
CA ILE A 173 9.17 5.90 -9.05
C ILE A 173 8.89 4.67 -9.94
N ALA A 174 7.82 4.70 -10.74
CA ALA A 174 7.52 3.62 -11.67
C ALA A 174 8.66 3.39 -12.69
N ALA A 175 9.27 4.46 -13.21
CA ALA A 175 10.42 4.36 -14.13
C ALA A 175 11.66 3.77 -13.45
N ILE A 176 11.94 4.15 -12.19
CA ILE A 176 13.02 3.58 -11.39
C ILE A 176 12.78 2.09 -11.17
N MET A 177 11.56 1.70 -10.79
CA MET A 177 11.22 0.29 -10.56
C MET A 177 11.29 -0.56 -11.84
N LEU A 178 11.02 0.01 -13.02
CA LEU A 178 11.23 -0.68 -14.31
C LEU A 178 12.70 -0.99 -14.58
N SER A 179 13.61 -0.18 -14.01
CA SER A 179 15.05 -0.33 -14.17
C SER A 179 15.63 -1.36 -13.19
N MET A 180 14.86 -1.81 -12.20
CA MET A 180 15.26 -2.80 -11.21
C MET A 180 14.65 -4.18 -11.53
N PRO A 181 15.45 -5.22 -11.85
CA PRO A 181 14.94 -6.49 -12.36
C PRO A 181 13.99 -7.21 -11.40
N GLY A 182 14.22 -7.13 -10.08
CA GLY A 182 13.35 -7.72 -9.05
C GLY A 182 11.96 -7.08 -8.95
N LEU A 183 11.87 -5.76 -9.18
CA LEU A 183 10.62 -5.00 -9.07
C LEU A 183 9.87 -4.87 -10.40
N ARG A 184 10.56 -5.08 -11.52
CA ARG A 184 10.04 -4.88 -12.88
C ARG A 184 8.80 -5.71 -13.17
N THR A 185 8.77 -6.96 -12.72
CA THR A 185 7.65 -7.90 -12.94
C THR A 185 6.34 -7.36 -12.36
N SER A 186 6.40 -6.76 -11.16
CA SER A 186 5.21 -6.19 -10.50
C SER A 186 4.71 -4.91 -11.16
N ILE A 187 5.61 -4.06 -11.67
CA ILE A 187 5.21 -2.85 -12.41
C ILE A 187 4.59 -3.21 -13.76
N ILE A 188 5.12 -4.21 -14.46
CA ILE A 188 4.53 -4.65 -15.73
C ILE A 188 3.15 -5.26 -15.49
N ALA A 189 2.95 -5.99 -14.38
CA ALA A 189 1.64 -6.52 -13.99
C ALA A 189 0.62 -5.42 -13.63
N MET A 190 1.07 -4.25 -13.17
CA MET A 190 0.24 -3.13 -12.73
C MET A 190 -0.80 -2.66 -13.79
N PRO A 191 -0.44 -2.32 -15.04
CA PRO A 191 -1.42 -1.94 -16.06
C PRO A 191 -2.38 -3.07 -16.42
N PHE A 192 -1.94 -4.33 -16.44
CA PHE A 192 -2.83 -5.48 -16.66
C PHE A 192 -3.86 -5.60 -15.54
N TRP A 193 -3.44 -5.41 -14.29
CA TRP A 193 -4.32 -5.42 -13.13
C TRP A 193 -5.35 -4.28 -13.17
N VAL A 194 -4.92 -3.06 -13.51
CA VAL A 194 -5.83 -1.92 -13.67
C VAL A 194 -6.82 -2.15 -14.81
N LEU A 195 -6.36 -2.70 -15.94
CA LEU A 195 -7.21 -3.04 -17.07
C LEU A 195 -8.24 -4.13 -16.70
N PHE A 196 -7.82 -5.13 -15.94
CA PHE A 196 -8.69 -6.19 -15.42
C PHE A 196 -9.80 -5.61 -14.54
N ILE A 197 -9.46 -4.77 -13.55
CA ILE A 197 -10.44 -4.08 -12.71
C ILE A 197 -11.39 -3.22 -13.56
N TRP A 198 -10.85 -2.49 -14.54
CA TRP A 198 -11.65 -1.67 -15.43
C TRP A 198 -12.64 -2.49 -16.27
N MET A 199 -12.22 -3.67 -16.74
CA MET A 199 -13.07 -4.60 -17.49
C MET A 199 -14.18 -5.18 -16.60
N CYS A 200 -13.85 -5.63 -15.38
CA CYS A 200 -14.86 -6.06 -14.40
C CYS A 200 -15.88 -4.95 -14.10
N PHE A 201 -15.42 -3.71 -13.93
CA PHE A 201 -16.28 -2.55 -13.72
C PHE A 201 -17.21 -2.30 -14.92
N ARG A 202 -16.69 -2.40 -16.15
CA ARG A 202 -17.47 -2.25 -17.39
C ARG A 202 -18.56 -3.32 -17.51
N LEU A 203 -18.23 -4.58 -17.26
CA LEU A 203 -19.19 -5.70 -17.32
C LEU A 203 -20.30 -5.54 -16.28
N ARG A 204 -19.96 -5.05 -15.08
CA ARG A 204 -20.93 -4.75 -14.03
C ARG A 204 -21.85 -3.60 -14.39
N LEU A 205 -21.33 -2.51 -14.97
CA LEU A 205 -22.16 -1.41 -15.47
C LEU A 205 -23.11 -1.88 -16.58
N SER A 206 -22.63 -2.75 -17.47
CA SER A 206 -23.45 -3.35 -18.53
C SER A 206 -24.60 -4.17 -17.95
N SER A 207 -24.31 -4.99 -16.93
CA SER A 207 -25.32 -5.81 -16.25
C SER A 207 -26.35 -4.96 -15.49
N ARG A 208 -25.92 -3.87 -14.84
CA ARG A 208 -26.84 -2.92 -14.17
C ARG A 208 -27.71 -2.13 -15.14
N ARG A 209 -27.19 -1.77 -16.32
CA ARG A 209 -27.97 -1.09 -17.36
C ARG A 209 -28.99 -2.01 -18.02
N ALA A 210 -28.65 -3.29 -18.23
CA ALA A 210 -29.59 -4.29 -18.72
C ALA A 210 -30.77 -4.51 -17.75
N ALA A 211 -30.49 -4.67 -16.44
CA ALA A 211 -31.53 -4.86 -15.42
C ALA A 211 -32.47 -3.66 -15.23
N HIS A 212 -32.04 -2.44 -15.58
CA HIS A 212 -32.87 -1.22 -15.53
C HIS A 212 -33.67 -0.97 -16.81
N SER A 213 -33.39 -1.69 -17.90
CA SER A 213 -34.13 -1.59 -19.18
C SER A 213 -35.28 -2.60 -19.26
N GLU A 214 -35.33 -3.58 -18.37
CA GLU A 214 -36.36 -4.62 -18.29
C GLU A 214 -37.43 -4.35 -17.21
N ALA A 215 -37.27 -3.27 -16.42
CA ALA A 215 -38.21 -2.81 -15.39
C ALA A 215 -38.88 -1.50 -15.82
#